data_AF-A0A059C3U5-F1
#
_entry.id   AF-A0A059C3U5-F1
#
_cell.length_a   1.000
_cell.length_b   1.000
_cell.length_c   1.000
_cell.angle_alpha   90.00
_cell.angle_beta   90.00
_cell.angle_gamma   90.00
#
_symmetry.space_group_name_H-M   'P 1'
#
loop_
_entity.id
_entity.type
_entity.pdbx_description
1 polymer ?
#
loop_
_entity_poly.entity_id
_entity_poly.type
_entity_poly.pdbx_seq_one_letter_code
_entity_poly.pdbx_strand_id
1 'polypeptide(L)'
;MSTIARRGVHYLQKLNAENVRADLLERGQNRVIDASLTLIRERAKLKGELVRALGGVKATSSLLGVPLGHNSSFLQGPAFAPPRIREAIWCGSTNSATEEGKELKDPRVLTDVGDVPVQEIRDCGVDDDRLMNVISESVKLVMEEDPLRPLVLGGDHSISYPVVRAVSEKLGGPVDILHLDAHPDIYDAYEGNKYSHASSFARIMEGGHARRLLQVGIRSITSEGREQGKRFGVEQFEMRTFLRDREFLENLVCLCLSVSLSSYSSSWILFSYFWFR
;
A
#
# COMPACT_ATOMS: atom_id res chain seq x y z
N MET A 1 38.34 9.43 20.78
CA MET A 1 37.84 8.35 19.90
C MET A 1 36.45 8.76 19.45
N SER A 2 36.31 9.15 18.18
CA SER A 2 35.13 9.83 17.63
C SER A 2 33.98 8.86 17.34
N THR A 3 32.80 9.23 17.79
CA THR A 3 31.50 8.66 17.40
C THR A 3 31.21 8.99 15.94
N ILE A 4 31.37 8.00 15.06
CA ILE A 4 30.92 8.08 13.66
C ILE A 4 29.41 7.87 13.67
N ALA A 5 28.66 8.97 13.72
CA ALA A 5 27.25 8.98 13.36
C ALA A 5 27.14 8.64 11.86
N ARG A 6 26.57 7.48 11.54
CA ARG A 6 26.25 7.09 10.16
C ARG A 6 25.20 8.06 9.63
N ARG A 7 25.65 9.02 8.82
CA ARG A 7 24.82 9.87 7.97
C ARG A 7 24.09 9.00 6.96
N GLY A 8 22.83 8.65 7.26
CA GLY A 8 21.86 8.33 6.23
C GLY A 8 21.68 9.55 5.34
N VAL A 9 21.74 9.35 4.03
CA VAL A 9 21.65 10.41 3.01
C VAL A 9 20.21 10.96 2.99
N HIS A 10 19.90 11.85 3.93
CA HIS A 10 18.76 12.76 3.85
C HIS A 10 19.14 13.94 2.94
N TYR A 11 19.25 13.70 1.63
CA TYR A 11 19.39 14.79 0.67
C TYR A 11 18.03 15.14 0.07
N LEU A 12 17.10 15.54 0.94
CA LEU A 12 16.07 16.49 0.57
C LEU A 12 16.54 17.79 1.16
N GLN A 13 16.97 18.71 0.30
CA GLN A 13 17.24 20.07 0.70
C GLN A 13 15.90 20.65 1.12
N LYS A 14 15.53 20.49 2.40
CA LYS A 14 14.47 21.29 3.02
C LYS A 14 14.75 22.70 2.54
N LEU A 15 13.81 23.32 1.84
CA LEU A 15 13.90 24.73 1.47
C LEU A 15 14.24 25.47 2.76
N ASN A 16 15.53 25.79 2.95
CA ASN A 16 16.05 26.31 4.19
C ASN A 16 15.73 27.80 4.17
N ALA A 17 14.47 28.06 4.47
CA ALA A 17 13.83 29.32 4.30
C ALA A 17 13.97 30.14 5.58
N GLU A 18 15.20 30.48 5.96
CA GLU A 18 15.40 31.59 6.90
C GLU A 18 14.81 32.91 6.33
N ASN A 19 14.48 32.94 5.03
CA ASN A 19 13.93 34.10 4.31
C ASN A 19 12.63 33.86 3.51
N VAL A 20 11.96 32.69 3.58
CA VAL A 20 10.66 32.49 2.89
C VAL A 20 9.52 32.52 3.90
N ARG A 21 8.52 33.37 3.64
CA ARG A 21 7.34 33.47 4.50
C ARG A 21 6.60 32.12 4.56
N ALA A 22 6.28 31.66 5.77
CA ALA A 22 5.58 30.39 5.99
C ALA A 22 4.26 30.27 5.20
N ASP A 23 3.52 31.38 5.05
CA ASP A 23 2.27 31.42 4.28
C ASP A 23 2.45 31.18 2.78
N LEU A 24 3.65 31.44 2.24
CA LEU A 24 3.96 31.16 0.84
C LEU A 24 4.23 29.67 0.62
N LEU A 25 4.95 29.04 1.56
CA LEU A 25 5.22 27.60 1.54
C LEU A 25 3.92 26.81 1.69
N GLU A 26 3.07 27.16 2.65
CA GLU A 26 1.78 26.48 2.87
C GLU A 26 0.86 26.58 1.64
N ARG A 27 0.72 27.76 1.04
CA ARG A 27 -0.04 27.93 -0.21
C ARG A 27 0.52 27.11 -1.35
N GLY A 28 1.85 27.01 -1.46
CA GLY A 28 2.53 26.17 -2.44
C GLY A 28 2.19 24.69 -2.24
N GLN A 29 2.35 24.19 -1.00
CA GLN A 29 2.02 22.81 -0.62
C GLN A 29 0.56 22.47 -0.95
N ASN A 30 -0.39 23.35 -0.60
CA ASN A 30 -1.81 23.14 -0.88
C ASN A 30 -2.05 22.98 -2.38
N ARG A 31 -1.49 23.85 -3.22
CA ARG A 31 -1.68 23.79 -4.68
C ARG A 31 -1.06 22.54 -5.29
N VAL A 32 0.11 22.11 -4.79
CA VAL A 32 0.74 20.86 -5.24
C VAL A 32 -0.17 19.68 -4.91
N ILE A 33 -0.63 19.58 -3.66
CA ILE A 33 -1.54 18.52 -3.21
C ILE A 33 -2.85 18.53 -4.01
N ASP A 34 -3.45 19.70 -4.21
CA ASP A 34 -4.71 19.83 -4.96
C ASP A 34 -4.55 19.36 -6.41
N ALA A 35 -3.43 19.70 -7.06
CA ALA A 35 -3.11 19.22 -8.40
C ALA A 35 -2.90 17.70 -8.43
N SER A 36 -2.17 17.16 -7.44
CA SER A 36 -1.94 15.72 -7.28
C SER A 36 -3.26 14.94 -7.14
N LEU A 37 -4.17 15.40 -6.26
CA LEU A 37 -5.49 14.80 -6.08
C LEU A 37 -6.38 14.96 -7.32
N THR A 38 -6.28 16.09 -8.01
CA THR A 38 -7.04 16.34 -9.25
C THR A 38 -6.64 15.37 -10.35
N LEU A 39 -5.35 15.06 -10.50
CA LEU A 39 -4.90 14.08 -11.49
C LEU A 39 -5.53 12.70 -11.26
N ILE A 40 -5.57 12.24 -10.01
CA ILE A 40 -6.22 10.98 -9.64
C ILE A 40 -7.73 11.07 -9.86
N ARG A 41 -8.39 12.15 -9.43
CA ARG A 41 -9.83 12.36 -9.57
C ARG A 41 -10.29 12.29 -11.02
N GLU A 42 -9.67 13.08 -11.90
CA GLU A 42 -10.07 13.14 -13.32
C GLU A 42 -9.82 11.82 -14.03
N ARG A 43 -8.74 11.10 -13.68
CA ARG A 43 -8.47 9.79 -14.25
C ARG A 43 -9.45 8.73 -13.72
N ALA A 44 -9.73 8.73 -12.42
CA ALA A 44 -10.74 7.85 -11.81
C ALA A 44 -12.11 8.07 -12.44
N LYS A 45 -12.54 9.32 -12.61
CA LYS A 45 -13.80 9.70 -13.25
C LYS A 45 -13.92 9.15 -14.67
N LEU A 46 -12.89 9.36 -15.49
CA LEU A 46 -12.86 8.83 -16.86
C LEU A 46 -12.98 7.30 -16.89
N LYS A 47 -12.28 6.60 -15.98
CA LYS A 47 -12.36 5.13 -15.89
C LYS A 47 -13.72 4.66 -15.39
N GLY A 48 -14.29 5.32 -14.38
CA GLY A 48 -15.63 5.04 -13.86
C GLY A 48 -16.70 5.19 -14.93
N GLU A 49 -16.69 6.30 -15.67
CA GLU A 49 -17.62 6.54 -16.78
C GLU A 49 -17.51 5.48 -17.88
N LEU A 50 -16.28 5.11 -18.28
CA LEU A 50 -16.04 4.05 -19.25
C LEU A 50 -16.63 2.71 -18.79
N VAL A 51 -16.38 2.31 -17.54
CA VAL A 51 -16.86 1.05 -16.98
C VAL A 51 -18.38 1.04 -16.87
N ARG A 52 -19.00 2.13 -16.40
CA ARG A 52 -20.46 2.27 -16.32
C ARG A 52 -21.11 2.22 -17.70
N ALA A 53 -20.50 2.83 -18.72
CA ALA A 53 -20.99 2.80 -20.09
C ALA A 53 -20.96 1.38 -20.71
N LEU A 54 -19.96 0.57 -20.37
CA LEU A 54 -19.90 -0.83 -20.80
C LEU A 54 -20.94 -1.73 -20.10
N GLY A 55 -21.34 -1.36 -18.88
CA GLY A 55 -22.35 -2.09 -18.10
C GLY A 55 -21.98 -3.53 -17.73
N GLY A 56 -22.88 -4.20 -17.00
CA GLY A 56 -22.75 -5.62 -16.69
C GLY A 56 -21.70 -5.99 -15.63
N VAL A 57 -21.22 -5.02 -14.82
CA VAL A 57 -20.20 -5.25 -13.79
C VAL A 57 -20.63 -4.68 -12.44
N LYS A 58 -20.20 -5.35 -11.36
CA LYS A 58 -20.49 -4.96 -9.96
C LYS A 58 -19.27 -4.40 -9.21
N ALA A 59 -18.08 -4.75 -9.67
CA ALA A 59 -16.82 -4.28 -9.12
C ALA A 59 -15.75 -4.37 -10.21
N THR A 60 -14.90 -3.35 -10.30
CA THR A 60 -13.77 -3.31 -11.24
C THR A 60 -12.50 -2.94 -10.49
N SER A 61 -11.45 -3.74 -10.64
CA SER A 61 -10.15 -3.43 -10.04
C SER A 61 -9.53 -2.21 -10.73
N SER A 62 -9.06 -1.24 -9.95
CA SER A 62 -8.42 -0.03 -10.46
C SER A 62 -7.07 0.18 -9.82
N LEU A 63 -6.00 0.13 -10.62
CA LEU A 63 -4.63 0.30 -10.16
C LEU A 63 -4.40 1.73 -9.67
N LEU A 64 -3.89 1.87 -8.44
CA LEU A 64 -3.40 3.13 -7.89
C LEU A 64 -1.99 2.92 -7.35
N GLY A 65 -0.97 3.53 -7.96
CA GLY A 65 0.40 3.40 -7.45
C GLY A 65 0.74 4.43 -6.39
N VAL A 66 1.49 4.02 -5.38
CA VAL A 66 1.98 4.87 -4.30
C VAL A 66 3.50 4.72 -4.21
N PRO A 67 4.28 5.43 -5.04
CA PRO A 67 5.74 5.28 -5.16
C PRO A 67 6.50 5.87 -3.95
N LEU A 68 6.33 5.26 -2.77
CA LEU A 68 6.87 5.70 -1.48
C LEU A 68 7.82 4.65 -0.91
N GLY A 69 9.08 5.02 -0.63
CA GLY A 69 10.07 4.07 -0.07
C GLY A 69 10.82 4.57 1.15
N HIS A 70 10.54 5.78 1.63
CA HIS A 70 11.36 6.42 2.69
C HIS A 70 11.06 5.92 4.10
N ASN A 71 10.01 5.12 4.28
CA ASN A 71 9.67 4.46 5.55
C ASN A 71 10.29 3.06 5.68
N SER A 72 11.01 2.62 4.66
CA SER A 72 11.76 1.36 4.64
C SER A 72 12.96 1.43 5.58
N SER A 73 13.17 0.39 6.38
CA SER A 73 14.29 0.31 7.33
C SER A 73 15.64 -0.12 6.73
N PHE A 74 15.66 -0.62 5.49
CA PHE A 74 16.88 -1.09 4.83
C PHE A 74 17.12 -0.43 3.47
N LEU A 75 16.22 -0.63 2.49
CA LEU A 75 16.36 -0.09 1.13
C LEU A 75 15.07 0.58 0.66
N GLN A 76 15.19 1.73 0.00
CA GLN A 76 14.05 2.53 -0.49
C GLN A 76 13.66 2.20 -1.94
N GLY A 77 14.21 1.11 -2.49
CA GLY A 77 13.94 0.63 -3.85
C GLY A 77 12.46 0.43 -4.20
N PRO A 78 11.56 0.06 -3.25
CA PRO A 78 10.14 -0.06 -3.55
C PRO A 78 9.49 1.19 -4.15
N ALA A 79 10.02 2.39 -3.91
CA ALA A 79 9.53 3.62 -4.53
C ALA A 79 9.47 3.57 -6.08
N PHE A 80 10.29 2.71 -6.71
CA PHE A 80 10.36 2.55 -8.17
C PHE A 80 9.47 1.41 -8.70
N ALA A 81 8.74 0.70 -7.83
CA ALA A 81 8.01 -0.50 -8.19
C ALA A 81 6.76 -0.26 -9.06
N PRO A 82 5.89 0.75 -8.82
CA PRO A 82 4.62 0.84 -9.53
C PRO A 82 4.74 0.91 -11.06
N PRO A 83 5.66 1.69 -11.66
CA PRO A 83 5.85 1.68 -13.13
C PRO A 83 6.33 0.34 -13.66
N ARG A 84 7.23 -0.35 -12.93
CA ARG A 84 7.78 -1.64 -13.34
C ARG A 84 6.74 -2.74 -13.28
N ILE A 85 5.86 -2.74 -12.27
CA ILE A 85 4.75 -3.69 -12.20
C ILE A 85 3.83 -3.53 -13.41
N ARG A 86 3.50 -2.29 -13.80
CA ARG A 86 2.68 -2.02 -15.00
C ARG A 86 3.32 -2.49 -16.30
N GLU A 87 4.61 -2.22 -16.48
CA GLU A 87 5.38 -2.71 -17.62
C GLU A 87 5.29 -4.24 -17.72
N ALA A 88 5.38 -4.91 -16.57
CA ALA A 88 5.35 -6.35 -16.48
C ALA A 88 3.95 -6.95 -16.75
N ILE A 89 2.87 -6.31 -16.28
CA ILE A 89 1.47 -6.69 -16.58
C ILE A 89 1.19 -6.69 -18.09
N TRP A 90 1.75 -5.72 -18.82
CA TRP A 90 1.50 -5.52 -20.25
C TRP A 90 2.66 -5.98 -21.15
N CYS A 91 3.54 -6.83 -20.62
CA CYS A 91 4.70 -7.32 -21.36
C CYS A 91 4.27 -8.14 -22.58
N GLY A 92 4.95 -7.97 -23.71
CA GLY A 92 4.65 -8.71 -24.94
C GLY A 92 4.91 -10.22 -24.87
N SER A 93 5.57 -10.70 -23.81
CA SER A 93 5.77 -12.14 -23.57
C SER A 93 4.57 -12.83 -22.92
N THR A 94 3.66 -12.08 -22.30
CA THR A 94 2.47 -12.61 -21.64
C THR A 94 1.23 -12.42 -22.51
N ASN A 95 0.20 -13.24 -22.30
CA ASN A 95 -1.13 -12.94 -22.81
C ASN A 95 -1.87 -12.02 -21.82
N SER A 96 -3.10 -11.60 -22.17
CA SER A 96 -3.92 -10.73 -21.32
C SER A 96 -5.01 -11.48 -20.54
N ALA A 97 -4.96 -12.81 -20.47
CA ALA A 97 -5.93 -13.61 -19.72
C ALA A 97 -5.36 -13.95 -18.33
N THR A 98 -6.18 -13.81 -17.29
CA THR A 98 -5.87 -14.35 -15.96
C THR A 98 -5.95 -15.89 -15.96
N GLU A 99 -5.46 -16.56 -14.91
CA GLU A 99 -5.55 -18.03 -14.81
C GLU A 99 -7.00 -18.55 -14.87
N GLU A 100 -7.96 -17.81 -14.28
CA GLU A 100 -9.40 -18.13 -14.35
C GLU A 100 -10.08 -17.68 -15.66
N GLY A 101 -9.32 -17.14 -16.61
CA GLY A 101 -9.83 -16.75 -17.92
C GLY A 101 -10.50 -15.37 -18.00
N LYS A 102 -10.29 -14.46 -17.04
CA LYS A 102 -10.74 -13.06 -17.16
C LYS A 102 -9.80 -12.28 -18.08
N GLU A 103 -10.36 -11.43 -18.93
CA GLU A 103 -9.61 -10.63 -19.90
C GLU A 103 -9.18 -9.30 -19.30
N LEU A 104 -7.87 -9.09 -19.10
CA LEU A 104 -7.30 -7.87 -18.52
C LEU A 104 -7.49 -6.65 -19.41
N LYS A 105 -7.60 -6.82 -20.74
CA LYS A 105 -7.87 -5.70 -21.66
C LYS A 105 -9.31 -5.18 -21.56
N ASP A 106 -10.21 -5.91 -20.90
CA ASP A 106 -11.56 -5.44 -20.62
C ASP A 106 -11.51 -4.42 -19.46
N PRO A 107 -11.92 -3.16 -19.66
CA PRO A 107 -11.94 -2.16 -18.60
C PRO A 107 -12.82 -2.56 -17.41
N ARG A 108 -13.79 -3.46 -17.59
CA ARG A 108 -14.62 -3.98 -16.48
C ARG A 108 -13.82 -4.87 -15.53
N VAL A 109 -12.73 -5.48 -16.00
CA VAL A 109 -11.84 -6.33 -15.20
C VAL A 109 -10.74 -5.49 -14.55
N LEU A 110 -10.01 -4.70 -15.34
CA LEU A 110 -8.88 -3.91 -14.85
C LEU A 110 -8.83 -2.52 -15.48
N THR A 111 -8.67 -1.51 -14.64
CA THR A 111 -8.35 -0.12 -15.03
C THR A 111 -7.13 0.38 -14.27
N ASP A 112 -6.62 1.55 -14.64
CA ASP A 112 -5.47 2.18 -13.97
C ASP A 112 -5.67 3.68 -13.87
N VAL A 113 -5.61 4.20 -12.64
CA VAL A 113 -5.73 5.63 -12.30
C VAL A 113 -4.37 6.33 -12.11
N GLY A 114 -3.26 5.62 -12.34
CA GLY A 114 -1.93 6.19 -12.29
C GLY A 114 -1.33 6.19 -10.89
N ASP A 115 -0.38 7.10 -10.66
CA ASP A 115 0.42 7.14 -9.45
C ASP A 115 0.17 8.43 -8.67
N VAL A 116 0.11 8.33 -7.35
CA VAL A 116 0.18 9.48 -6.45
C VAL A 116 1.55 10.15 -6.63
N PRO A 117 1.62 11.47 -6.91
CA PRO A 117 2.87 12.23 -7.01
C PRO A 117 3.62 12.39 -5.66
N VAL A 118 4.06 11.26 -5.08
CA VAL A 118 4.65 11.19 -3.73
C VAL A 118 5.92 12.03 -3.63
N GLN A 119 6.79 11.98 -4.65
CA GLN A 119 8.08 12.66 -4.58
C GLN A 119 7.90 14.18 -4.68
N GLU A 120 6.96 14.64 -5.49
CA GLU A 120 6.58 16.05 -5.66
C GLU A 120 5.98 16.63 -4.37
N ILE A 121 5.12 15.86 -3.69
CA ILE A 121 4.55 16.26 -2.41
C ILE A 121 5.64 16.35 -1.32
N ARG A 122 6.58 15.39 -1.29
CA ARG A 122 7.68 15.42 -0.33
C ARG A 122 8.65 16.57 -0.60
N ASP A 123 8.95 16.87 -1.86
CA ASP A 123 9.85 17.95 -2.26
C ASP A 123 9.35 19.32 -1.81
N CYS A 124 8.03 19.56 -1.82
CA CYS A 124 7.46 20.80 -1.30
C CYS A 124 7.40 20.87 0.25
N GLY A 125 8.02 19.92 0.95
CA GLY A 125 8.23 19.97 2.41
C GLY A 125 7.02 19.57 3.25
N VAL A 126 6.10 18.80 2.67
CA VAL A 126 4.95 18.22 3.38
C VAL A 126 5.43 17.13 4.33
N ASP A 127 4.89 17.13 5.56
CA ASP A 127 5.18 16.09 6.56
C ASP A 127 4.49 14.76 6.25
N ASP A 128 4.91 13.69 6.94
CA ASP A 128 4.38 12.35 6.71
C ASP A 128 2.89 12.23 7.08
N ASP A 129 2.41 12.93 8.12
CA ASP A 129 0.99 12.88 8.51
C ASP A 129 0.11 13.35 7.35
N ARG A 130 0.49 14.47 6.74
CA ARG A 130 -0.23 15.06 5.61
C ARG A 130 -0.03 14.26 4.33
N LEU A 131 1.16 13.70 4.07
CA LEU A 131 1.39 12.79 2.94
C LEU A 131 0.51 11.53 3.03
N MET A 132 0.44 10.90 4.20
CA MET A 132 -0.41 9.73 4.44
C MET A 132 -1.90 10.06 4.27
N ASN A 133 -2.32 11.28 4.62
CA ASN A 133 -3.67 11.76 4.34
C ASN A 133 -3.93 11.89 2.84
N VAL A 134 -2.99 12.42 2.05
CA VAL A 134 -3.13 12.48 0.57
C VAL A 134 -3.28 11.08 -0.04
N ILE A 135 -2.55 10.09 0.49
CA ILE A 135 -2.69 8.69 0.05
C ILE A 135 -4.10 8.16 0.38
N SER A 136 -4.59 8.39 1.61
CA SER A 136 -5.95 8.02 1.99
C SER A 136 -7.02 8.68 1.10
N GLU A 137 -6.89 9.98 0.81
CA GLU A 137 -7.83 10.69 -0.06
C GLU A 137 -7.76 10.20 -1.51
N SER A 138 -6.57 9.87 -2.01
CA SER A 138 -6.42 9.27 -3.35
C SER A 138 -7.14 7.93 -3.47
N VAL A 139 -7.11 7.10 -2.42
CA VAL A 139 -7.89 5.85 -2.36
C VAL A 139 -9.39 6.12 -2.33
N LYS A 140 -9.85 7.11 -1.55
CA LYS A 140 -11.26 7.51 -1.51
C LYS A 140 -11.77 8.01 -2.86
N LEU A 141 -10.97 8.79 -3.60
CA LEU A 141 -11.30 9.25 -4.95
C LEU A 141 -11.55 8.09 -5.92
N VAL A 142 -10.78 6.99 -5.81
CA VAL A 142 -11.05 5.77 -6.60
C VAL A 142 -12.35 5.12 -6.16
N MET A 143 -12.60 4.99 -4.86
CA MET A 143 -13.82 4.36 -4.32
C MET A 143 -15.10 5.17 -4.54
N GLU A 144 -14.99 6.47 -4.81
CA GLU A 144 -16.13 7.35 -5.15
C GLU A 144 -16.70 7.07 -6.53
N GLU A 145 -15.87 6.54 -7.44
CA GLU A 145 -16.28 6.21 -8.80
C GLU A 145 -16.79 4.78 -8.87
N ASP A 146 -18.08 4.57 -8.60
CA ASP A 146 -18.70 3.24 -8.75
C ASP A 146 -18.56 2.73 -10.20
N PRO A 147 -18.17 1.46 -10.44
CA PRO A 147 -17.93 0.36 -9.49
C PRO A 147 -16.44 0.10 -9.18
N LEU A 148 -15.58 1.11 -9.24
CA LEU A 148 -14.14 0.94 -9.05
C LEU A 148 -13.79 0.52 -7.61
N ARG A 149 -12.82 -0.41 -7.51
CA ARG A 149 -12.23 -0.89 -6.26
C ARG A 149 -10.71 -0.71 -6.33
N PRO A 150 -10.07 -0.07 -5.33
CA PRO A 150 -8.65 0.23 -5.38
C PRO A 150 -7.81 -1.05 -5.28
N LEU A 151 -6.89 -1.22 -6.22
CA LEU A 151 -5.78 -2.18 -6.16
C LEU A 151 -4.49 -1.37 -6.10
N VAL A 152 -3.90 -1.29 -4.91
CA VAL A 152 -2.80 -0.36 -4.66
C VAL A 152 -1.46 -1.01 -5.00
N LEU A 153 -0.68 -0.37 -5.88
CA LEU A 153 0.67 -0.78 -6.21
C LEU A 153 1.64 -0.11 -5.25
N GLY A 154 2.34 -0.96 -4.50
CA GLY A 154 3.28 -0.59 -3.48
C GLY A 154 4.37 0.36 -3.96
N GLY A 155 4.72 1.25 -3.04
CA GLY A 155 6.08 1.33 -2.57
C GLY A 155 6.28 0.38 -1.38
N ASP A 156 6.87 0.85 -0.28
CA ASP A 156 7.06 0.04 0.92
C ASP A 156 5.76 -0.19 1.71
N HIS A 157 5.82 -1.07 2.72
CA HIS A 157 4.62 -1.54 3.43
C HIS A 157 3.94 -0.49 4.30
N SER A 158 4.56 0.69 4.50
CA SER A 158 3.95 1.77 5.28
C SER A 158 2.63 2.26 4.68
N ILE A 159 2.47 2.15 3.36
CA ILE A 159 1.28 2.61 2.65
C ILE A 159 0.02 1.81 3.00
N SER A 160 0.17 0.59 3.54
CA SER A 160 -0.97 -0.24 3.95
C SER A 160 -1.84 0.47 4.98
N TYR A 161 -1.24 1.23 5.90
CA TYR A 161 -1.98 1.97 6.93
C TYR A 161 -2.97 3.01 6.35
N PRO A 162 -2.53 4.04 5.58
CA PRO A 162 -3.46 5.02 5.03
C PRO A 162 -4.46 4.42 4.04
N VAL A 163 -4.10 3.34 3.33
CA VAL A 163 -5.01 2.64 2.41
C VAL A 163 -6.13 1.94 3.16
N VAL A 164 -5.80 1.12 4.15
CA VAL A 164 -6.80 0.39 4.96
C VAL A 164 -7.67 1.36 5.75
N ARG A 165 -7.08 2.42 6.31
CA ARG A 165 -7.84 3.51 6.96
C ARG A 165 -8.90 4.09 6.01
N ALA A 166 -8.50 4.46 4.79
CA ALA A 166 -9.42 5.03 3.80
C ALA A 166 -10.56 4.06 3.43
N VAL A 167 -10.25 2.78 3.21
CA VAL A 167 -11.24 1.76 2.90
C VAL A 167 -12.22 1.58 4.06
N SER A 168 -11.72 1.45 5.29
CA SER A 168 -12.55 1.30 6.49
C SER A 168 -13.47 2.51 6.70
N GLU A 169 -12.94 3.72 6.57
CA GLU A 169 -13.72 4.96 6.67
C GLU A 169 -14.82 5.04 5.59
N LYS A 170 -14.49 4.73 4.33
CA LYS A 170 -15.43 4.83 3.22
C LYS A 170 -16.53 3.75 3.27
N LEU A 171 -16.21 2.56 3.80
CA LEU A 171 -17.19 1.49 4.04
C LEU A 171 -17.98 1.68 5.34
N GLY A 172 -17.59 2.62 6.21
CA GLY A 172 -18.26 2.91 7.46
C GLY A 172 -18.04 1.86 8.56
N GLY A 173 -16.93 1.11 8.50
CA GLY A 173 -16.64 0.07 9.49
C GLY A 173 -15.32 -0.67 9.28
N PRO A 174 -14.91 -1.52 10.24
CA PRO A 174 -13.69 -2.32 10.13
C PRO A 174 -13.81 -3.40 9.06
N VAL A 175 -12.66 -3.80 8.50
CA VAL A 175 -12.56 -4.89 7.52
C VAL A 175 -11.82 -6.10 8.10
N ASP A 176 -12.00 -7.28 7.51
CA ASP A 176 -11.12 -8.43 7.78
C ASP A 176 -9.97 -8.42 6.78
N ILE A 177 -8.75 -8.59 7.28
CA ILE A 177 -7.51 -8.47 6.51
C ILE A 177 -6.79 -9.81 6.45
N LEU A 178 -6.50 -10.27 5.23
CA LEU A 178 -5.49 -11.27 4.95
C LEU A 178 -4.17 -10.55 4.62
N HIS A 179 -3.16 -10.79 5.43
CA HIS A 179 -1.82 -10.21 5.30
C HIS A 179 -0.80 -11.31 4.99
N LEU A 180 -0.18 -11.23 3.81
CA LEU A 180 0.81 -12.18 3.37
C LEU A 180 2.20 -11.56 3.45
N ASP A 181 3.02 -12.00 4.40
CA ASP A 181 4.35 -11.44 4.64
C ASP A 181 5.25 -12.41 5.42
N ALA A 182 6.57 -12.26 5.25
CA ALA A 182 7.56 -12.86 6.13
C ALA A 182 7.60 -12.20 7.53
N HIS A 183 7.18 -10.94 7.64
CA HIS A 183 7.25 -10.08 8.81
C HIS A 183 5.85 -9.68 9.29
N PRO A 184 5.63 -9.52 10.60
CA PRO A 184 4.32 -9.14 11.11
C PRO A 184 4.01 -7.65 10.99
N ASP A 185 5.01 -6.79 10.74
CA ASP A 185 4.85 -5.34 10.57
C ASP A 185 3.99 -4.64 11.66
N ILE A 186 4.17 -5.11 12.91
CA ILE A 186 3.33 -4.75 14.07
C ILE A 186 4.12 -4.12 15.22
N TYR A 187 5.34 -3.65 14.96
CA TYR A 187 6.13 -2.90 15.95
C TYR A 187 5.39 -1.63 16.35
N ASP A 188 5.48 -1.23 17.63
CA ASP A 188 4.82 -0.02 18.11
C ASP A 188 5.36 1.23 17.40
N ALA A 189 6.68 1.45 17.41
CA ALA A 189 7.32 2.50 16.61
C ALA A 189 8.75 2.08 16.26
N TYR A 190 8.90 1.39 15.12
CA TYR A 190 10.20 0.88 14.72
C TYR A 190 11.19 2.03 14.43
N GLU A 191 12.34 2.02 15.14
CA GLU A 191 13.36 3.08 15.10
C GLU A 191 12.81 4.50 15.33
N GLY A 192 11.73 4.62 16.12
CA GLY A 192 11.09 5.90 16.43
C GLY A 192 10.21 6.47 15.30
N ASN A 193 10.07 5.76 14.17
CA ASN A 193 9.17 6.16 13.08
C ASN A 193 7.81 5.45 13.22
N LYS A 194 6.76 6.20 13.60
CA LYS A 194 5.38 5.68 13.68
C LYS A 194 4.81 5.17 12.35
N TYR A 195 5.37 5.66 11.23
CA TYR A 195 5.04 5.26 9.86
C TYR A 195 6.04 4.27 9.27
N SER A 196 6.94 3.69 10.06
CA SER A 196 7.82 2.64 9.57
C SER A 196 7.02 1.56 8.84
N HIS A 197 7.57 1.03 7.75
CA HIS A 197 6.96 -0.10 7.04
C HIS A 197 6.68 -1.28 7.99
N ALA A 198 7.55 -1.48 8.99
CA ALA A 198 7.47 -2.51 10.02
C ALA A 198 6.48 -2.19 11.16
N SER A 199 5.77 -1.06 11.11
CA SER A 199 4.80 -0.62 12.11
C SER A 199 3.40 -0.37 11.53
N SER A 200 3.21 -0.64 10.23
CA SER A 200 1.97 -0.33 9.52
C SER A 200 0.74 -1.03 10.10
N PHE A 201 0.85 -2.29 10.52
CA PHE A 201 -0.27 -3.04 11.11
C PHE A 201 -0.54 -2.66 12.56
N ALA A 202 0.44 -2.17 13.31
CA ALA A 202 0.17 -1.58 14.63
C ALA A 202 -0.77 -0.38 14.47
N ARG A 203 -0.50 0.52 13.52
CA ARG A 203 -1.37 1.67 13.22
C ARG A 203 -2.77 1.26 12.76
N ILE A 204 -2.87 0.21 11.94
CA ILE A 204 -4.17 -0.31 11.48
C ILE A 204 -5.01 -0.83 12.65
N MET A 205 -4.41 -1.62 13.54
CA MET A 205 -5.12 -2.20 14.69
C MET A 205 -5.47 -1.14 15.74
N GLU A 206 -4.58 -0.18 16.00
CA GLU A 206 -4.85 0.95 16.90
C GLU A 206 -5.99 1.84 16.43
N GLY A 207 -6.08 2.07 15.11
CA GLY A 207 -7.18 2.83 14.51
C GLY A 207 -8.51 2.07 14.47
N GLY A 208 -8.54 0.80 14.88
CA GLY A 208 -9.75 -0.03 14.81
C GLY A 208 -10.25 -0.28 13.40
N HIS A 209 -9.38 -0.16 12.38
CA HIS A 209 -9.74 -0.31 10.97
C HIS A 209 -9.87 -1.79 10.56
N ALA A 210 -9.34 -2.70 11.37
CA ALA A 210 -9.41 -4.13 11.14
C ALA A 210 -10.14 -4.84 12.29
N ARG A 211 -11.04 -5.76 11.94
CA ARG A 211 -11.72 -6.64 12.91
C ARG A 211 -10.93 -7.93 13.10
N ARG A 212 -10.52 -8.56 12.00
CA ARG A 212 -9.62 -9.72 12.00
C ARG A 212 -8.38 -9.39 11.17
N LEU A 213 -7.21 -9.78 11.68
CA LEU A 213 -5.95 -9.72 10.96
C LEU A 213 -5.32 -11.11 10.95
N LEU A 214 -5.28 -11.72 9.77
CA LEU A 214 -4.66 -13.02 9.54
C LEU A 214 -3.31 -12.79 8.87
N GLN A 215 -2.21 -13.13 9.55
CA GLN A 215 -0.86 -12.97 9.02
C GLN A 215 -0.33 -14.33 8.60
N VAL A 216 -0.01 -14.50 7.32
CA VAL A 216 0.41 -15.78 6.74
C VAL A 216 1.77 -15.62 6.07
N GLY A 217 2.66 -16.58 6.30
CA GLY A 217 4.02 -16.54 5.75
C GLY A 217 5.08 -16.10 6.76
N ILE A 218 4.68 -15.86 8.02
CA ILE A 218 5.52 -15.28 9.06
C ILE A 218 6.71 -16.17 9.36
N ARG A 219 7.91 -15.62 9.27
CA ARG A 219 9.17 -16.32 9.53
C ARG A 219 10.28 -15.44 10.09
N SER A 220 10.01 -14.14 10.22
CA SER A 220 10.87 -13.19 10.91
C SER A 220 10.00 -12.42 11.90
N ILE A 221 9.98 -12.89 13.15
CA ILE A 221 9.14 -12.35 14.22
C ILE A 221 9.89 -12.35 15.55
N THR A 222 9.89 -11.22 16.24
CA THR A 222 10.51 -11.01 17.55
C THR A 222 9.52 -11.28 18.69
N SER A 223 9.98 -11.20 19.94
CA SER A 223 9.09 -11.27 21.12
C SER A 223 8.04 -10.15 21.10
N GLU A 224 8.46 -8.93 20.78
CA GLU A 224 7.54 -7.78 20.64
C GLU A 224 6.46 -8.06 19.59
N GLY A 225 6.83 -8.58 18.41
CA GLY A 225 5.86 -8.92 17.36
C GLY A 225 4.81 -9.95 17.82
N ARG A 226 5.19 -10.89 18.71
CA ARG A 226 4.26 -11.87 19.30
C ARG A 226 3.38 -11.24 20.38
N GLU A 227 3.94 -10.36 21.20
CA GLU A 227 3.22 -9.65 22.25
C GLU A 227 2.17 -8.69 21.67
N GLN A 228 2.55 -7.92 20.66
CA GLN A 228 1.64 -7.07 19.90
C GLN A 228 0.58 -7.90 19.17
N GLY A 229 0.96 -9.03 18.58
CA GLY A 229 -0.01 -9.97 17.97
C GLY A 229 -1.06 -10.44 18.98
N LYS A 230 -0.64 -10.85 20.18
CA LYS A 230 -1.57 -11.22 21.27
C LYS A 230 -2.42 -10.05 21.73
N ARG A 231 -1.82 -8.87 21.91
CA ARG A 231 -2.50 -7.63 22.35
C ARG A 231 -3.66 -7.27 21.42
N PHE A 232 -3.47 -7.38 20.11
CA PHE A 232 -4.47 -7.01 19.11
C PHE A 232 -5.33 -8.18 18.62
N GLY A 233 -5.13 -9.40 19.14
CA GLY A 233 -5.90 -10.58 18.73
C GLY A 233 -5.60 -11.04 17.29
N VAL A 234 -4.35 -10.90 16.85
CA VAL A 234 -3.89 -11.25 15.50
C VAL A 234 -3.69 -12.76 15.36
N GLU A 235 -4.17 -13.32 14.25
CA GLU A 235 -3.98 -14.74 13.90
C GLU A 235 -2.66 -14.89 13.11
N GLN A 236 -1.58 -15.25 13.79
CA GLN A 236 -0.22 -15.33 13.20
C GLN A 236 0.14 -16.76 12.77
N PHE A 237 0.09 -17.03 11.47
CA PHE A 237 0.45 -18.30 10.84
C PHE A 237 1.92 -18.29 10.39
N GLU A 238 2.76 -18.90 11.21
CA GLU A 238 4.20 -19.01 10.95
C GLU A 238 4.53 -20.13 9.96
N MET A 239 5.54 -19.92 9.10
CA MET A 239 5.96 -20.91 8.11
C MET A 239 6.35 -22.26 8.71
N ARG A 240 6.85 -22.27 9.96
CA ARG A 240 7.21 -23.51 10.68
C ARG A 240 6.01 -24.43 10.95
N THR A 241 4.79 -23.94 10.87
CA THR A 241 3.54 -24.72 11.01
C THR A 241 2.71 -24.80 9.74
N PHE A 242 3.19 -24.25 8.63
CA PHE A 242 2.43 -24.12 7.38
C PHE A 242 1.80 -25.44 6.90
N LEU A 243 2.50 -26.56 6.97
CA LEU A 243 1.96 -27.86 6.53
C LEU A 243 0.70 -28.28 7.30
N ARG A 244 0.63 -27.95 8.59
CA ARG A 244 -0.54 -28.22 9.44
C ARG A 244 -1.66 -27.23 9.17
N ASP A 245 -1.31 -25.97 8.93
CA ASP A 245 -2.28 -24.88 8.83
C ASP A 245 -2.84 -24.74 7.39
N ARG A 246 -2.21 -25.39 6.39
CA ARG A 246 -2.52 -25.29 4.96
C ARG A 246 -3.99 -25.51 4.63
N GLU A 247 -4.62 -26.56 5.15
CA GLU A 247 -6.01 -26.90 4.84
C GLU A 247 -6.97 -25.78 5.31
N PHE A 248 -6.69 -25.17 6.45
CA PHE A 248 -7.44 -24.02 6.94
C PHE A 248 -7.21 -22.79 6.03
N LEU A 249 -5.95 -22.51 5.69
CA LEU A 249 -5.57 -21.35 4.88
C LEU A 249 -6.14 -21.38 3.46
N GLU A 250 -6.26 -22.57 2.85
CA GLU A 250 -6.82 -22.75 1.51
C GLU A 250 -8.33 -22.45 1.43
N ASN A 251 -9.03 -22.36 2.56
CA ASN A 251 -10.47 -22.14 2.65
C ASN A 251 -10.85 -20.77 3.25
N LEU A 252 -9.90 -19.84 3.35
CA LEU A 252 -10.13 -18.50 3.90
C LEU A 252 -10.89 -17.59 2.93
N VAL A 253 -11.78 -16.75 3.49
CA VAL A 253 -12.44 -15.64 2.79
C VAL A 253 -12.15 -14.36 3.58
N CYS A 254 -11.59 -13.34 2.93
CA CYS A 254 -11.25 -12.05 3.55
C CYS A 254 -11.63 -10.88 2.62
N LEU A 255 -11.90 -9.72 3.21
CA LEU A 255 -12.39 -8.54 2.49
C LEU A 255 -11.25 -7.65 1.97
N CYS A 256 -10.13 -7.60 2.68
CA CYS A 256 -8.93 -6.85 2.29
C CYS A 256 -7.73 -7.79 2.23
N LEU A 257 -6.89 -7.63 1.21
CA LEU A 257 -5.67 -8.40 0.99
C LEU A 257 -4.48 -7.45 0.92
N SER A 258 -3.47 -7.70 1.74
CA SER A 258 -2.16 -7.03 1.69
C SER A 258 -1.09 -8.07 1.41
N VAL A 259 -0.31 -7.88 0.34
CA VAL A 259 0.74 -8.83 -0.08
C VAL A 259 2.09 -8.13 -0.10
N SER A 260 2.99 -8.58 0.77
CA SER A 260 4.42 -8.29 0.67
C SER A 260 5.07 -9.33 -0.22
N LEU A 261 5.86 -8.90 -1.21
CA LEU A 261 6.62 -9.83 -2.05
C LEU A 261 7.60 -10.66 -1.22
N SER A 262 8.01 -10.18 -0.04
CA SER A 262 8.84 -10.95 0.87
C SER A 262 8.13 -12.19 1.43
N SER A 263 6.80 -12.32 1.33
CA SER A 263 6.07 -13.54 1.71
C SER A 263 6.55 -14.77 0.94
N TYR A 264 6.92 -14.60 -0.32
CA TYR A 264 7.50 -15.66 -1.15
C TYR A 264 8.95 -15.96 -0.73
N SER A 265 9.42 -17.19 -0.96
CA SER A 265 10.84 -17.51 -0.76
C SER A 265 11.70 -16.64 -1.68
N SER A 266 12.89 -16.24 -1.23
CA SER A 266 13.81 -15.39 -2.01
C SER A 266 14.20 -16.02 -3.36
N SER A 267 14.21 -17.35 -3.46
CA SER A 267 14.43 -18.08 -4.72
C SER A 267 13.29 -17.88 -5.73
N TRP A 268 12.08 -17.62 -5.23
CA TRP A 268 10.86 -17.41 -6.01
C TRP A 268 10.59 -15.92 -6.24
N ILE A 269 11.05 -14.99 -5.40
CA ILE A 269 10.93 -13.53 -5.65
C ILE A 269 11.67 -13.11 -6.94
N LEU A 270 12.70 -13.87 -7.35
CA LEU A 270 13.34 -13.72 -8.67
C LEU A 270 12.47 -14.20 -9.85
N PHE A 271 11.37 -14.93 -9.58
CA PHE A 271 10.54 -15.65 -10.56
C PHE A 271 9.01 -15.58 -10.35
N SER A 272 8.50 -14.91 -9.33
CA SER A 272 7.09 -15.03 -8.91
C SER A 272 6.20 -13.92 -9.44
N TYR A 273 5.40 -14.27 -10.44
CA TYR A 273 4.01 -13.87 -10.54
C TYR A 273 3.16 -14.96 -9.89
N PHE A 274 2.28 -14.64 -8.94
CA PHE A 274 1.12 -15.50 -8.64
C PHE A 274 -0.03 -14.70 -8.04
N TRP A 275 -1.21 -14.95 -8.59
CA TRP A 275 -2.51 -14.34 -8.30
C TRP A 275 -3.40 -15.35 -7.54
N PHE A 276 -4.39 -14.84 -6.80
CA PHE A 276 -5.28 -15.63 -5.94
C PHE A 276 -6.49 -16.21 -6.68
N ARG A 277 -6.91 -17.40 -6.23
CA ARG A 277 -8.24 -18.04 -6.44
C ARG A 277 -9.38 -17.21 -5.87
#